data_AF-E1F3Z4-F1
#
_entry.id   AF-E1F3Z4-F1
#
_cell.length_a   1.000
_cell.length_b   1.000
_cell.length_c   1.000
_cell.angle_alpha   90.00
_cell.angle_beta   90.00
_cell.angle_gamma   90.00
#
_symmetry.space_group_name_H-M   'P 1'
#
loop_
_entity.id
_entity.type
_entity.pdbx_description
1 polymer ?
#
loop_
_entity_poly.entity_id
_entity_poly.type
_entity_poly.pdbx_seq_one_letter_code
_entity_poly.pdbx_strand_id
1 'polypeptide(L)'
;MELLNPLPDDLADTEKDENSCSFCGVSYLILHEVERLKRRIAELETENASLMRMKSNAQSSQMNTLTSMDALTNLTEAFKARADEASAERDRAMIKTKEMEERNSALFSCIRRLQTGLGSLREEVVSLREALQCLKAIDPTIIPGMMDALHRLILNLQSSYTEQLEVSELEGKRLQTCLSAAKEDLRQVKFTLEEEIAALQSTLNEVNSHNKVLGVEVQELKEAISLLTTTNETLEKQVSVMTAEIDQLRTELQTRINQCNTLNISEKESLQRIDLLTRELQIRNEELADLLKQLRNSRENAEFLQSNLQIFLRELSEFRKLHQADIESHQAILNTLSTRLTDALLQLKKLEAETTSKYKALEQELADLHKVLTTTTAESNATNQKYSKLQDEQEALLQCNKKLSAELEDLRCSLQASSKTSSATEETLRKRLRELQRDNELLENQALDIEKKAAQLRSEKEQKEKLICDMDLKIQDMKFHITDLETKLAEKTREAESLRGETTSTKLLEEARKYISDLEKKIQCLQQTVFKECQERSDLLYTLSSLKAQNAELSAGRGSSSTPALPPLGSTGSVQPGQSSQSQKSQRGSMFQRQKR
;
A
#
# COMPACT_ATOMS: atom_id res chain seq x y z
N MET A 1 18.56 6.99 17.79
CA MET A 1 18.37 8.37 18.27
C MET A 1 17.81 8.27 19.67
N GLU A 2 18.36 9.00 20.63
CA GLU A 2 17.80 9.05 21.97
C GLU A 2 16.48 9.84 21.94
N LEU A 3 15.54 9.52 22.82
CA LEU A 3 14.31 10.31 22.94
C LEU A 3 14.61 11.55 23.78
N LEU A 4 14.46 12.73 23.18
CA LEU A 4 14.30 13.94 23.95
C LEU A 4 12.94 13.88 24.69
N ASN A 5 13.02 14.05 26.01
CA ASN A 5 11.85 14.09 26.90
C ASN A 5 10.88 15.22 26.47
N PRO A 6 9.57 15.10 26.78
CA PRO A 6 8.65 16.20 26.59
C PRO A 6 9.15 17.44 27.34
N LEU A 7 8.98 18.61 26.73
CA LEU A 7 9.34 19.89 27.35
C LEU A 7 8.55 20.07 28.66
N PRO A 8 9.20 20.46 29.77
CA PRO A 8 8.50 20.94 30.96
C PRO A 8 7.63 22.15 30.62
N ASP A 9 6.41 22.20 31.16
CA ASP A 9 5.46 23.30 30.92
C ASP A 9 6.02 24.68 31.31
N ASP A 10 6.93 24.72 32.29
CA ASP A 10 7.61 25.92 32.79
C ASP A 10 8.42 26.69 31.73
N LEU A 11 8.79 26.05 30.61
CA LEU A 11 9.56 26.67 29.51
C LEU A 11 8.69 27.38 28.46
N ALA A 12 7.37 27.43 28.63
CA ALA A 12 6.47 28.15 27.74
C ALA A 12 6.51 29.69 27.94
N ASP A 13 6.76 30.14 29.17
CA ASP A 13 6.65 31.56 29.59
C ASP A 13 8.00 32.25 29.83
N THR A 14 9.13 31.55 29.70
CA THR A 14 10.49 32.09 29.91
C THR A 14 10.97 33.02 28.79
N GLU A 15 11.80 34.02 29.14
CA GLU A 15 12.26 35.04 28.18
C GLU A 15 13.25 34.47 27.13
N LYS A 16 13.32 35.13 25.97
CA LYS A 16 14.03 34.63 24.77
C LYS A 16 15.50 34.28 25.00
N ASP A 17 16.17 35.01 25.89
CA ASP A 17 17.61 34.92 26.11
C ASP A 17 17.97 33.71 27.01
N GLU A 18 17.01 33.19 27.79
CA GLU A 18 17.15 31.92 28.52
C GLU A 18 16.81 30.72 27.62
N ASN A 19 15.83 30.89 26.73
CA ASN A 19 15.30 29.84 25.85
C ASN A 19 16.14 29.57 24.58
N SER A 20 17.39 30.05 24.51
CA SER A 20 18.26 29.88 23.34
C SER A 20 19.67 29.41 23.66
N CYS A 21 20.24 28.59 22.76
CA CYS A 21 21.55 28.00 22.98
C CYS A 21 22.66 29.05 22.81
N SER A 22 23.37 29.34 23.90
CA SER A 22 24.43 30.36 23.97
C SER A 22 25.58 30.22 22.96
N PHE A 23 25.72 29.05 22.32
CA PHE A 23 26.76 28.80 21.32
C PHE A 23 26.30 28.98 19.86
N CYS A 24 24.98 28.93 19.58
CA CYS A 24 24.46 29.00 18.20
C CYS A 24 23.20 29.85 18.00
N GLY A 25 22.63 30.44 19.06
CA GLY A 25 21.44 31.30 19.02
C GLY A 25 20.13 30.60 18.68
N VAL A 26 20.14 29.29 18.41
CA VAL A 26 18.93 28.51 18.12
C VAL A 26 18.13 28.33 19.41
N SER A 27 16.83 28.64 19.37
CA SER A 27 15.95 28.38 20.51
C SER A 27 15.67 26.89 20.68
N TYR A 28 15.72 26.39 21.92
CA TYR A 28 15.40 25.01 22.26
C TYR A 28 13.94 24.65 21.89
N LEU A 29 13.03 25.62 21.94
CA LEU A 29 11.65 25.49 21.47
C LEU A 29 11.59 25.14 19.97
N ILE A 30 12.41 25.79 19.14
CA ILE A 30 12.48 25.54 17.69
C ILE A 30 13.06 24.15 17.42
N LEU A 31 14.10 23.74 18.16
CA LEU A 31 14.70 22.41 18.02
C LEU A 31 13.69 21.30 18.36
N HIS A 32 13.00 21.42 19.51
CA HIS A 32 12.01 20.42 19.93
C HIS A 32 10.80 20.38 18.99
N GLU A 33 10.32 21.52 18.49
CA GLU A 33 9.22 21.54 17.52
C GLU A 33 9.64 20.95 16.15
N VAL A 34 10.89 21.18 15.70
CA VAL A 34 11.44 20.50 14.51
C VAL A 34 11.52 18.99 14.71
N GLU A 35 11.85 18.50 15.91
CA GLU A 35 11.87 17.06 16.20
C GLU A 35 10.47 16.45 16.39
N ARG A 36 9.51 17.22 16.92
CA ARG A 36 8.10 16.86 16.94
C ARG A 36 7.54 16.75 15.52
N LEU A 37 7.87 17.69 14.64
CA LEU A 37 7.51 17.65 13.22
C LEU A 37 8.18 16.47 12.50
N LYS A 38 9.46 16.17 12.75
CA LYS A 38 10.13 14.97 12.22
C LYS A 38 9.46 13.68 12.68
N ARG A 39 9.12 13.56 13.97
CA ARG A 39 8.32 12.44 14.51
C ARG A 39 6.99 12.32 13.79
N ARG A 40 6.25 13.43 13.65
CA ARG A 40 4.93 13.43 13.00
C ARG A 40 5.00 13.10 11.50
N ILE A 41 6.06 13.50 10.81
CA ILE A 41 6.32 13.09 9.42
C ILE A 41 6.56 11.58 9.34
N ALA A 42 7.43 11.01 10.19
CA ALA A 42 7.70 9.58 10.21
C ALA A 42 6.45 8.75 10.57
N GLU A 43 5.64 9.21 11.53
CA GLU A 43 4.32 8.65 11.83
C GLU A 43 3.42 8.64 10.58
N LEU A 44 3.24 9.79 9.92
CA LEU A 44 2.42 9.93 8.72
C LEU A 44 2.95 9.10 7.53
N GLU A 45 4.26 8.94 7.39
CA GLU A 45 4.88 8.06 6.39
C GLU A 45 4.54 6.58 6.67
N THR A 46 4.63 6.12 7.92
CA THR A 46 4.22 4.76 8.28
C THR A 46 2.72 4.53 8.15
N GLU A 47 1.90 5.52 8.50
CA GLU A 47 0.44 5.50 8.37
C GLU A 47 0.05 5.41 6.88
N ASN A 48 0.63 6.26 6.02
CA ASN A 48 0.40 6.25 4.57
C ASN A 48 0.90 4.93 3.92
N ALA A 49 2.05 4.40 4.35
CA ALA A 49 2.54 3.09 3.90
C ALA A 49 1.65 1.91 4.35
N SER A 50 0.90 2.06 5.45
CA SER A 50 -0.13 1.09 5.88
C SER A 50 -1.42 1.23 5.05
N LEU A 51 -1.89 2.47 4.84
CA LEU A 51 -3.06 2.78 4.02
C LEU A 51 -2.89 2.32 2.57
N MET A 52 -1.71 2.52 1.97
CA MET A 52 -1.41 2.04 0.63
C MET A 52 -1.43 0.50 0.53
N ARG A 53 -0.97 -0.22 1.57
CA ARG A 53 -1.11 -1.69 1.64
C ARG A 53 -2.56 -2.13 1.79
N MET A 54 -3.34 -1.49 2.68
CA MET A 54 -4.77 -1.79 2.81
C MET A 54 -5.54 -1.52 1.52
N LYS A 55 -5.26 -0.40 0.85
CA LYS A 55 -5.84 -0.04 -0.45
C LYS A 55 -5.51 -1.05 -1.54
N SER A 56 -4.25 -1.47 -1.66
CA SER A 56 -3.83 -2.51 -2.61
C SER A 56 -4.56 -3.85 -2.36
N ASN A 57 -4.63 -4.29 -1.10
CA ASN A 57 -5.36 -5.51 -0.72
C ASN A 57 -6.86 -5.40 -1.02
N ALA A 58 -7.48 -4.24 -0.76
CA ALA A 58 -8.88 -3.99 -1.08
C ALA A 58 -9.15 -3.99 -2.59
N GLN A 59 -8.28 -3.36 -3.39
CA GLN A 59 -8.36 -3.37 -4.86
C GLN A 59 -8.20 -4.79 -5.43
N SER A 60 -7.26 -5.58 -4.91
CA SER A 60 -7.09 -7.00 -5.29
C SER A 60 -8.34 -7.83 -4.97
N SER A 61 -8.91 -7.67 -3.77
CA SER A 61 -10.16 -8.32 -3.37
C SER A 61 -11.34 -7.93 -4.27
N GLN A 62 -11.48 -6.63 -4.58
CA GLN A 62 -12.51 -6.11 -5.48
C GLN A 62 -12.33 -6.66 -6.91
N MET A 63 -11.10 -6.75 -7.42
CA MET A 63 -10.80 -7.31 -8.74
C MET A 63 -11.16 -8.80 -8.82
N ASN A 64 -10.86 -9.58 -7.78
CA ASN A 64 -11.26 -10.99 -7.69
C ASN A 64 -12.78 -11.15 -7.64
N THR A 65 -13.48 -10.22 -6.97
CA THR A 65 -14.94 -10.22 -6.87
C THR A 65 -15.60 -9.90 -8.22
N LEU A 66 -15.08 -8.90 -8.94
CA LEU A 66 -15.50 -8.58 -10.32
C LEU A 66 -15.26 -9.75 -11.27
N THR A 67 -14.06 -10.35 -11.26
CA THR A 67 -13.73 -11.52 -12.09
C THR A 67 -14.69 -12.70 -11.85
N SER A 68 -15.11 -12.91 -10.60
CA SER A 68 -16.12 -13.93 -10.24
C SER A 68 -17.53 -13.57 -10.74
N MET A 69 -17.91 -12.29 -10.68
CA MET A 69 -19.19 -11.80 -11.21
C MET A 69 -19.26 -11.90 -12.73
N ASP A 70 -18.17 -11.59 -13.44
CA ASP A 70 -18.07 -11.74 -14.90
C ASP A 70 -18.17 -13.22 -15.30
N ALA A 71 -17.50 -14.12 -14.56
CA ALA A 71 -17.63 -15.57 -14.78
C ALA A 71 -19.08 -16.08 -14.59
N LEU A 72 -19.79 -15.60 -13.57
CA LEU A 72 -21.21 -15.92 -13.36
C LEU A 72 -22.12 -15.32 -14.44
N THR A 73 -21.78 -14.13 -14.95
CA THR A 73 -22.54 -13.47 -16.03
C THR A 73 -22.40 -14.27 -17.33
N ASN A 74 -21.16 -14.60 -17.73
CA ASN A 74 -20.86 -15.45 -18.89
C ASN A 74 -21.56 -16.83 -18.80
N LEU A 75 -21.58 -17.44 -17.60
CA LEU A 75 -22.28 -18.70 -17.36
C LEU A 75 -23.81 -18.56 -17.55
N THR A 76 -24.38 -17.44 -17.08
CA THR A 76 -25.81 -17.14 -17.19
C THR A 76 -26.21 -16.89 -18.65
N GLU A 77 -25.41 -16.17 -19.42
CA GLU A 77 -25.62 -15.95 -20.85
C GLU A 77 -25.53 -17.25 -21.65
N ALA A 78 -24.55 -18.12 -21.34
CA ALA A 78 -24.43 -19.44 -21.95
C ALA A 78 -25.64 -20.35 -21.67
N PHE A 79 -26.18 -20.33 -20.44
CA PHE A 79 -27.42 -21.05 -20.11
C PHE A 79 -28.63 -20.47 -20.86
N LYS A 80 -28.73 -19.15 -20.98
CA LYS A 80 -29.82 -18.47 -21.70
C LYS A 80 -29.81 -18.80 -23.19
N ALA A 81 -28.67 -18.64 -23.87
CA ALA A 81 -28.52 -18.97 -25.28
C ALA A 81 -28.90 -20.43 -25.58
N ARG A 82 -28.54 -21.36 -24.69
CA ARG A 82 -28.89 -22.78 -24.80
C ARG A 82 -30.39 -23.05 -24.58
N ALA A 83 -31.06 -22.26 -23.74
CA ALA A 83 -32.51 -22.34 -23.56
C ALA A 83 -33.27 -21.78 -24.77
N ASP A 84 -32.79 -20.68 -25.34
CA ASP A 84 -33.35 -20.06 -26.55
C ASP A 84 -33.19 -21.00 -27.77
N GLU A 85 -32.02 -21.61 -27.95
CA GLU A 85 -31.75 -22.63 -28.98
C GLU A 85 -32.66 -23.88 -28.84
N ALA A 86 -32.80 -24.38 -27.60
CA ALA A 86 -33.69 -25.50 -27.30
C ALA A 86 -35.18 -25.16 -27.51
N SER A 87 -35.56 -23.88 -27.43
CA SER A 87 -36.90 -23.44 -27.83
C SER A 87 -37.05 -23.44 -29.34
N ALA A 88 -36.12 -22.82 -30.06
CA ALA A 88 -36.16 -22.74 -31.52
C ALA A 88 -36.19 -24.15 -32.17
N GLU A 89 -35.52 -25.15 -31.61
CA GLU A 89 -35.59 -26.53 -32.09
C GLU A 89 -36.96 -27.19 -31.85
N ARG A 90 -37.59 -26.93 -30.69
CA ARG A 90 -38.96 -27.39 -30.41
C ARG A 90 -39.97 -26.80 -31.39
N ASP A 91 -39.80 -25.52 -31.71
CA ASP A 91 -40.72 -24.77 -32.57
C ASP A 91 -40.53 -25.22 -34.04
N ARG A 92 -39.28 -25.46 -34.48
CA ARG A 92 -38.97 -26.15 -35.76
C ARG A 92 -39.62 -27.54 -35.83
N ALA A 93 -39.56 -28.32 -34.75
CA ALA A 93 -40.19 -29.64 -34.69
C ALA A 93 -41.73 -29.56 -34.82
N MET A 94 -42.38 -28.63 -34.12
CA MET A 94 -43.84 -28.44 -34.21
C MET A 94 -44.31 -28.03 -35.61
N ILE A 95 -43.59 -27.14 -36.29
CA ILE A 95 -43.89 -26.76 -37.69
C ILE A 95 -43.82 -28.02 -38.57
N LYS A 96 -42.76 -28.81 -38.43
CA LYS A 96 -42.54 -30.02 -39.23
C LYS A 96 -43.59 -31.11 -38.99
N THR A 97 -44.09 -31.27 -37.76
CA THR A 97 -45.24 -32.17 -37.50
C THR A 97 -46.53 -31.65 -38.14
N LYS A 98 -46.81 -30.34 -38.03
CA LYS A 98 -48.02 -29.73 -38.62
C LYS A 98 -48.05 -29.86 -40.14
N GLU A 99 -46.93 -29.64 -40.83
CA GLU A 99 -46.87 -29.88 -42.28
C GLU A 99 -47.15 -31.33 -42.66
N MET A 100 -46.71 -32.30 -41.83
CA MET A 100 -46.96 -33.73 -42.09
C MET A 100 -48.43 -34.11 -41.86
N GLU A 101 -49.08 -33.51 -40.86
CA GLU A 101 -50.53 -33.65 -40.64
C GLU A 101 -51.34 -33.04 -41.80
N GLU A 102 -50.97 -31.86 -42.28
CA GLU A 102 -51.60 -31.21 -43.44
C GLU A 102 -51.43 -32.02 -44.73
N ARG A 103 -50.22 -32.55 -44.99
CA ARG A 103 -49.94 -33.48 -46.11
C ARG A 103 -50.78 -34.76 -46.01
N ASN A 104 -50.86 -35.38 -44.83
CA ASN A 104 -51.66 -36.58 -44.60
C ASN A 104 -53.16 -36.30 -44.82
N SER A 105 -53.68 -35.17 -44.32
CA SER A 105 -55.07 -34.75 -44.50
C SER A 105 -55.43 -34.56 -45.99
N ALA A 106 -54.56 -33.88 -46.76
CA ALA A 106 -54.72 -33.73 -48.19
C ALA A 106 -54.72 -35.08 -48.94
N LEU A 107 -53.86 -36.02 -48.52
CA LEU A 107 -53.77 -37.36 -49.10
C LEU A 107 -55.01 -38.21 -48.79
N PHE A 108 -55.54 -38.18 -47.56
CA PHE A 108 -56.83 -38.81 -47.23
C PHE A 108 -58.01 -38.21 -48.01
N SER A 109 -58.02 -36.89 -48.22
CA SER A 109 -59.01 -36.21 -49.08
C SER A 109 -58.92 -36.62 -50.56
N CYS A 110 -57.72 -36.93 -51.05
CA CYS A 110 -57.54 -37.51 -52.38
C CYS A 110 -58.09 -38.94 -52.46
N ILE A 111 -57.70 -39.81 -51.51
CA ILE A 111 -58.19 -41.21 -51.43
C ILE A 111 -59.71 -41.27 -51.37
N ARG A 112 -60.36 -40.45 -50.53
CA ARG A 112 -61.82 -40.43 -50.40
C ARG A 112 -62.51 -40.04 -51.72
N ARG A 113 -61.99 -39.05 -52.45
CA ARG A 113 -62.54 -38.65 -53.76
C ARG A 113 -62.41 -39.76 -54.81
N LEU A 114 -61.27 -40.46 -54.84
CA LEU A 114 -61.07 -41.61 -55.73
C LEU A 114 -62.04 -42.76 -55.39
N GLN A 115 -62.28 -43.03 -54.11
CA GLN A 115 -63.26 -44.03 -53.66
C GLN A 115 -64.69 -43.66 -54.08
N THR A 116 -65.10 -42.39 -53.96
CA THR A 116 -66.42 -41.92 -54.42
C THR A 116 -66.57 -42.05 -55.94
N GLY A 117 -65.55 -41.68 -56.73
CA GLY A 117 -65.58 -41.81 -58.19
C GLY A 117 -65.68 -43.28 -58.66
N LEU A 118 -64.95 -44.19 -58.00
CA LEU A 118 -65.07 -45.64 -58.23
C LEU A 118 -66.43 -46.22 -57.81
N GLY A 119 -67.15 -45.56 -56.90
CA GLY A 119 -68.54 -45.86 -56.56
C GLY A 119 -69.49 -45.52 -57.72
N SER A 120 -69.49 -44.26 -58.17
CA SER A 120 -70.32 -43.79 -59.30
C SER A 120 -70.12 -44.66 -60.55
N LEU A 121 -68.87 -44.90 -60.92
CA LEU A 121 -68.54 -45.71 -62.10
C LEU A 121 -69.02 -47.17 -61.98
N ARG A 122 -69.08 -47.73 -60.76
CA ARG A 122 -69.64 -49.06 -60.52
C ARG A 122 -71.17 -49.06 -60.68
N GLU A 123 -71.85 -48.04 -60.19
CA GLU A 123 -73.30 -47.88 -60.31
C GLU A 123 -73.72 -47.67 -61.77
N GLU A 124 -73.01 -46.78 -62.49
CA GLU A 124 -73.18 -46.56 -63.94
C GLU A 124 -73.03 -47.87 -64.75
N VAL A 125 -72.02 -48.69 -64.44
CA VAL A 125 -71.80 -50.00 -65.09
C VAL A 125 -72.89 -51.03 -64.75
N VAL A 126 -73.52 -50.95 -63.57
CA VAL A 126 -74.69 -51.77 -63.22
C VAL A 126 -75.91 -51.32 -64.03
N SER A 127 -76.24 -50.03 -64.05
CA SER A 127 -77.38 -49.52 -64.81
C SER A 127 -77.23 -49.73 -66.32
N LEU A 128 -76.02 -49.64 -66.87
CA LEU A 128 -75.72 -50.02 -68.27
C LEU A 128 -75.98 -51.51 -68.53
N ARG A 129 -75.61 -52.39 -67.60
CA ARG A 129 -75.87 -53.84 -67.71
C ARG A 129 -77.36 -54.15 -67.64
N GLU A 130 -78.11 -53.49 -66.75
CA GLU A 130 -79.56 -53.63 -66.62
C GLU A 130 -80.29 -53.13 -67.88
N ALA A 131 -79.92 -51.96 -68.42
CA ALA A 131 -80.46 -51.44 -69.67
C ALA A 131 -80.22 -52.37 -70.88
N LEU A 132 -79.01 -52.94 -70.98
CA LEU A 132 -78.68 -53.97 -71.98
C LEU A 132 -79.48 -55.26 -71.80
N GLN A 133 -79.95 -55.56 -70.59
CA GLN A 133 -80.74 -56.75 -70.30
C GLN A 133 -82.22 -56.55 -70.71
N CYS A 134 -82.77 -55.34 -70.56
CA CYS A 134 -84.10 -54.96 -71.04
C CYS A 134 -84.23 -54.94 -72.57
N LEU A 135 -83.14 -54.65 -73.30
CA LEU A 135 -83.11 -54.63 -74.77
C LEU A 135 -83.31 -56.00 -75.45
N LYS A 136 -83.36 -57.10 -74.68
CA LYS A 136 -83.34 -58.47 -75.20
C LYS A 136 -84.71 -59.08 -75.54
N ALA A 137 -85.81 -58.31 -75.43
CA ALA A 137 -87.17 -58.80 -75.62
C ALA A 137 -88.13 -57.71 -76.16
N ILE A 138 -87.98 -57.30 -77.44
CA ILE A 138 -88.79 -56.25 -78.07
C ILE A 138 -89.28 -56.66 -79.46
N ASP A 139 -90.54 -56.31 -79.76
CA ASP A 139 -91.27 -56.55 -81.02
C ASP A 139 -90.86 -55.53 -82.12
N PRO A 140 -90.65 -55.94 -83.39
CA PRO A 140 -90.11 -55.07 -84.46
C PRO A 140 -90.92 -53.80 -84.79
N THR A 141 -92.16 -53.65 -84.30
CA THR A 141 -92.95 -52.42 -84.44
C THR A 141 -92.37 -51.22 -83.69
N ILE A 142 -91.56 -51.46 -82.66
CA ILE A 142 -91.00 -50.41 -81.77
C ILE A 142 -89.67 -49.82 -82.33
N ILE A 143 -89.10 -50.42 -83.37
CA ILE A 143 -87.81 -50.03 -83.97
C ILE A 143 -87.72 -48.53 -84.33
N PRO A 144 -88.74 -47.87 -84.93
CA PRO A 144 -88.65 -46.44 -85.23
C PRO A 144 -88.51 -45.58 -83.96
N GLY A 145 -89.27 -45.88 -82.90
CA GLY A 145 -89.17 -45.16 -81.62
C GLY A 145 -87.84 -45.40 -80.92
N MET A 146 -87.27 -46.60 -81.03
CA MET A 146 -85.92 -46.89 -80.55
C MET A 146 -84.84 -46.17 -81.36
N MET A 147 -84.97 -46.08 -82.68
CA MET A 147 -84.08 -45.27 -83.53
C MET A 147 -84.13 -43.79 -83.15
N ASP A 148 -85.32 -43.25 -82.89
CA ASP A 148 -85.56 -41.87 -82.47
C ASP A 148 -85.05 -41.57 -81.05
N ALA A 149 -85.06 -42.56 -80.17
CA ALA A 149 -84.46 -42.49 -78.83
C ALA A 149 -82.93 -42.60 -78.89
N LEU A 150 -82.40 -43.50 -79.72
CA LEU A 150 -80.97 -43.63 -80.00
C LEU A 150 -80.40 -42.37 -80.64
N HIS A 151 -81.10 -41.74 -81.59
CA HIS A 151 -80.65 -40.49 -82.20
C HIS A 151 -80.55 -39.35 -81.17
N ARG A 152 -81.55 -39.23 -80.27
CA ARG A 152 -81.52 -38.27 -79.16
C ARG A 152 -80.43 -38.60 -78.13
N LEU A 153 -80.21 -39.87 -77.81
CA LEU A 153 -79.09 -40.28 -76.94
C LEU A 153 -77.74 -39.97 -77.58
N ILE A 154 -77.55 -40.23 -78.87
CA ILE A 154 -76.33 -39.89 -79.62
C ILE A 154 -76.10 -38.39 -79.62
N LEU A 155 -77.11 -37.57 -79.92
CA LEU A 155 -76.99 -36.10 -79.90
C LEU A 155 -76.69 -35.56 -78.48
N ASN A 156 -77.34 -36.09 -77.44
CA ASN A 156 -77.07 -35.69 -76.05
C ASN A 156 -75.67 -36.11 -75.59
N LEU A 157 -75.24 -37.33 -75.93
CA LEU A 157 -73.87 -37.81 -75.65
C LEU A 157 -72.83 -36.98 -76.42
N GLN A 158 -73.12 -36.59 -77.66
CA GLN A 158 -72.24 -35.77 -78.48
C GLN A 158 -72.12 -34.35 -77.91
N SER A 159 -73.23 -33.72 -77.50
CA SER A 159 -73.22 -32.41 -76.80
C SER A 159 -72.43 -32.47 -75.49
N SER A 160 -72.73 -33.47 -74.64
CA SER A 160 -72.05 -33.64 -73.36
C SER A 160 -70.55 -33.94 -73.53
N TYR A 161 -70.17 -34.68 -74.56
CA TYR A 161 -68.77 -34.92 -74.89
C TYR A 161 -68.06 -33.65 -75.38
N THR A 162 -68.69 -32.81 -76.21
CA THR A 162 -68.12 -31.49 -76.56
C THR A 162 -68.00 -30.56 -75.36
N GLU A 163 -69.00 -30.50 -74.48
CA GLU A 163 -68.94 -29.71 -73.24
C GLU A 163 -67.80 -30.18 -72.33
N GLN A 164 -67.62 -31.51 -72.15
CA GLN A 164 -66.50 -32.07 -71.41
C GLN A 164 -65.14 -31.77 -72.07
N LEU A 165 -65.07 -31.78 -73.40
CA LEU A 165 -63.85 -31.44 -74.14
C LEU A 165 -63.49 -29.95 -73.96
N GLU A 166 -64.46 -29.05 -74.08
CA GLU A 166 -64.26 -27.61 -73.87
C GLU A 166 -63.86 -27.29 -72.43
N VAL A 167 -64.48 -27.91 -71.43
CA VAL A 167 -64.10 -27.79 -70.02
C VAL A 167 -62.69 -28.33 -69.78
N SER A 168 -62.32 -29.46 -70.40
CA SER A 168 -60.97 -30.03 -70.31
C SER A 168 -59.92 -29.13 -70.96
N GLU A 169 -60.23 -28.52 -72.11
CA GLU A 169 -59.36 -27.51 -72.72
C GLU A 169 -59.21 -26.24 -71.86
N LEU A 170 -60.29 -25.76 -71.25
CA LEU A 170 -60.27 -24.59 -70.35
C LEU A 170 -59.42 -24.87 -69.11
N GLU A 171 -59.58 -26.05 -68.51
CA GLU A 171 -58.75 -26.49 -67.38
C GLU A 171 -57.28 -26.68 -67.79
N GLY A 172 -57.01 -27.20 -68.99
CA GLY A 172 -55.66 -27.28 -69.57
C GLY A 172 -55.02 -25.90 -69.77
N LYS A 173 -55.77 -24.92 -70.30
CA LYS A 173 -55.34 -23.53 -70.46
C LYS A 173 -55.09 -22.85 -69.10
N ARG A 174 -55.93 -23.15 -68.09
CA ARG A 174 -55.76 -22.69 -66.70
C ARG A 174 -54.47 -23.26 -66.08
N LEU A 175 -54.27 -24.58 -66.16
CA LEU A 175 -53.08 -25.26 -65.65
C LEU A 175 -51.80 -24.79 -66.33
N GLN A 176 -51.81 -24.58 -67.66
CA GLN A 176 -50.67 -24.02 -68.39
C GLN A 176 -50.34 -22.58 -67.95
N THR A 177 -51.34 -21.78 -67.61
CA THR A 177 -51.16 -20.42 -67.07
C THR A 177 -50.54 -20.47 -65.66
N CYS A 178 -51.07 -21.31 -64.77
CA CYS A 178 -50.50 -21.52 -63.43
C CYS A 178 -49.06 -22.07 -63.48
N LEU A 179 -48.77 -23.01 -64.38
CA LEU A 179 -47.43 -23.55 -64.61
C LEU A 179 -46.45 -22.48 -65.10
N SER A 180 -46.93 -21.50 -65.87
CA SER A 180 -46.11 -20.39 -66.38
C SER A 180 -45.80 -19.38 -65.28
N ALA A 181 -46.79 -19.03 -64.44
CA ALA A 181 -46.58 -18.18 -63.26
C ALA A 181 -45.59 -18.83 -62.27
N ALA A 182 -45.81 -20.08 -61.88
CA ALA A 182 -44.96 -20.79 -60.92
C ALA A 182 -43.50 -20.97 -61.40
N LYS A 183 -43.25 -20.95 -62.72
CA LYS A 183 -41.90 -20.94 -63.29
C LYS A 183 -41.22 -19.58 -63.13
N GLU A 184 -41.96 -18.49 -63.24
CA GLU A 184 -41.41 -17.15 -63.03
C GLU A 184 -41.22 -16.84 -61.54
N ASP A 185 -42.13 -17.30 -60.67
CA ASP A 185 -41.95 -17.26 -59.22
C ASP A 185 -40.65 -17.99 -58.79
N LEU A 186 -40.41 -19.20 -59.33
CA LEU A 186 -39.16 -19.95 -59.12
C LEU A 186 -37.93 -19.22 -59.69
N ARG A 187 -38.08 -18.50 -60.80
CA ARG A 187 -37.00 -17.69 -61.40
C ARG A 187 -36.65 -16.50 -60.50
N GLN A 188 -37.67 -15.81 -59.98
CA GLN A 188 -37.55 -14.68 -59.06
C GLN A 188 -36.86 -15.11 -57.77
N VAL A 189 -37.32 -16.20 -57.14
CA VAL A 189 -36.74 -16.76 -55.91
C VAL A 189 -35.30 -17.24 -56.12
N LYS A 190 -34.98 -17.85 -57.28
CA LYS A 190 -33.60 -18.21 -57.61
C LYS A 190 -32.71 -16.98 -57.69
N PHE A 191 -33.18 -15.91 -58.33
CA PHE A 191 -32.41 -14.67 -58.48
C PHE A 191 -32.15 -13.98 -57.13
N THR A 192 -33.15 -13.85 -56.26
CA THR A 192 -32.96 -13.24 -54.93
C THR A 192 -32.01 -14.06 -54.06
N LEU A 193 -32.06 -15.39 -54.12
CA LEU A 193 -31.10 -16.25 -53.42
C LEU A 193 -29.66 -16.11 -53.96
N GLU A 194 -29.49 -15.89 -55.26
CA GLU A 194 -28.16 -15.64 -55.85
C GLU A 194 -27.60 -14.26 -55.44
N GLU A 195 -28.45 -13.24 -55.28
CA GLU A 195 -28.06 -11.93 -54.71
C GLU A 195 -27.71 -12.03 -53.21
N GLU A 196 -28.53 -12.73 -52.41
CA GLU A 196 -28.27 -12.95 -50.97
C GLU A 196 -26.96 -13.72 -50.75
N ILE A 197 -26.70 -14.76 -51.54
CA ILE A 197 -25.43 -15.51 -51.48
C ILE A 197 -24.25 -14.62 -51.83
N ALA A 198 -24.36 -13.73 -52.82
CA ALA A 198 -23.29 -12.79 -53.17
C ALA A 198 -23.02 -11.77 -52.03
N ALA A 199 -24.08 -11.25 -51.38
CA ALA A 199 -23.94 -10.35 -50.23
C ALA A 199 -23.31 -11.04 -49.01
N LEU A 200 -23.68 -12.29 -48.73
CA LEU A 200 -23.08 -13.10 -47.67
C LEU A 200 -21.61 -13.45 -47.98
N GLN A 201 -21.24 -13.64 -49.24
CA GLN A 201 -19.84 -13.82 -49.64
C GLN A 201 -19.01 -12.54 -49.48
N SER A 202 -19.56 -11.35 -49.78
CA SER A 202 -18.85 -10.08 -49.53
C SER A 202 -18.58 -9.86 -48.04
N THR A 203 -19.63 -9.98 -47.21
CA THR A 203 -19.51 -9.79 -45.75
C THR A 203 -18.59 -10.83 -45.10
N LEU A 204 -18.59 -12.09 -45.57
CA LEU A 204 -17.62 -13.10 -45.13
C LEU A 204 -16.18 -12.74 -45.50
N ASN A 205 -15.93 -12.15 -46.67
CA ASN A 205 -14.60 -11.69 -47.07
C ASN A 205 -14.13 -10.49 -46.24
N GLU A 206 -15.03 -9.57 -45.89
CA GLU A 206 -14.77 -8.44 -44.99
C GLU A 206 -14.47 -8.90 -43.55
N VAL A 207 -15.23 -9.86 -43.01
CA VAL A 207 -14.93 -10.46 -41.69
C VAL A 207 -13.57 -11.18 -41.72
N ASN A 208 -13.26 -11.88 -42.81
CA ASN A 208 -11.95 -12.53 -42.99
C ASN A 208 -10.78 -11.55 -43.16
N SER A 209 -10.99 -10.31 -43.61
CA SER A 209 -9.93 -9.29 -43.63
C SER A 209 -9.73 -8.68 -42.23
N HIS A 210 -10.81 -8.37 -41.50
CA HIS A 210 -10.73 -7.90 -40.12
C HIS A 210 -10.07 -8.93 -39.19
N ASN A 211 -10.41 -10.22 -39.30
CA ASN A 211 -9.75 -11.28 -38.54
C ASN A 211 -8.25 -11.39 -38.82
N LYS A 212 -7.78 -11.05 -40.03
CA LYS A 212 -6.34 -10.99 -40.34
C LYS A 212 -5.66 -9.79 -39.69
N VAL A 213 -6.30 -8.63 -39.68
CA VAL A 213 -5.80 -7.41 -39.01
C VAL A 213 -5.70 -7.65 -37.49
N LEU A 214 -6.77 -8.12 -36.86
CA LEU A 214 -6.78 -8.50 -35.44
C LEU A 214 -5.71 -9.56 -35.11
N GLY A 215 -5.45 -10.50 -36.02
CA GLY A 215 -4.37 -11.48 -35.87
C GLY A 215 -2.96 -10.88 -35.84
N VAL A 216 -2.74 -9.78 -36.57
CA VAL A 216 -1.47 -9.01 -36.53
C VAL A 216 -1.40 -8.17 -35.25
N GLU A 217 -2.45 -7.42 -34.93
CA GLU A 217 -2.51 -6.59 -33.70
C GLU A 217 -2.28 -7.42 -32.44
N VAL A 218 -2.89 -8.62 -32.35
CA VAL A 218 -2.68 -9.57 -31.24
C VAL A 218 -1.26 -10.13 -31.20
N GLN A 219 -0.54 -10.18 -32.33
CA GLN A 219 0.86 -10.60 -32.36
C GLN A 219 1.80 -9.46 -31.94
N GLU A 220 1.58 -8.24 -32.43
CA GLU A 220 2.31 -7.03 -32.00
C GLU A 220 2.16 -6.80 -30.48
N LEU A 221 0.95 -6.99 -29.95
CA LEU A 221 0.69 -6.91 -28.50
C LEU A 221 1.45 -7.98 -27.69
N LYS A 222 1.58 -9.22 -28.20
CA LYS A 222 2.39 -10.25 -27.53
C LYS A 222 3.88 -9.89 -27.51
N GLU A 223 4.38 -9.33 -28.61
CA GLU A 223 5.79 -8.90 -28.72
C GLU A 223 6.06 -7.71 -27.80
N ALA A 224 5.14 -6.75 -27.71
CA ALA A 224 5.20 -5.64 -26.75
C ALA A 224 5.15 -6.13 -25.29
N ILE A 225 4.28 -7.09 -24.96
CA ILE A 225 4.22 -7.72 -23.62
C ILE A 225 5.54 -8.44 -23.30
N SER A 226 6.09 -9.22 -24.24
CA SER A 226 7.36 -9.92 -24.08
C SER A 226 8.51 -8.94 -23.80
N LEU A 227 8.59 -7.84 -24.56
CA LEU A 227 9.54 -6.76 -24.32
C LEU A 227 9.38 -6.19 -22.90
N LEU A 228 8.14 -5.84 -22.51
CA LEU A 228 7.86 -5.30 -21.17
C LEU A 228 8.28 -6.28 -20.07
N THR A 229 8.02 -7.58 -20.20
CA THR A 229 8.50 -8.61 -19.25
C THR A 229 10.02 -8.58 -19.12
N THR A 230 10.77 -8.58 -20.22
CA THR A 230 12.25 -8.53 -20.15
C THR A 230 12.78 -7.22 -19.54
N THR A 231 12.10 -6.08 -19.76
CA THR A 231 12.46 -4.82 -19.08
C THR A 231 12.16 -4.87 -17.59
N ASN A 232 11.04 -5.47 -17.16
CA ASN A 232 10.71 -5.61 -15.75
C ASN A 232 11.71 -6.52 -15.01
N GLU A 233 12.05 -7.68 -15.59
CA GLU A 233 13.12 -8.52 -15.04
C GLU A 233 14.47 -7.79 -14.89
N THR A 234 14.76 -6.86 -15.81
CA THR A 234 16.00 -6.06 -15.78
C THR A 234 15.97 -5.03 -14.65
N LEU A 235 14.81 -4.38 -14.44
CA LEU A 235 14.59 -3.47 -13.32
C LEU A 235 14.61 -4.19 -11.97
N GLU A 236 14.02 -5.39 -11.86
CA GLU A 236 14.07 -6.22 -10.65
C GLU A 236 15.51 -6.61 -10.28
N LYS A 237 16.34 -6.95 -11.27
CA LYS A 237 17.79 -7.19 -11.09
C LYS A 237 18.51 -5.93 -10.61
N GLN A 238 18.21 -4.75 -11.16
CA GLN A 238 18.78 -3.47 -10.72
C GLN A 238 18.37 -3.09 -9.29
N VAL A 239 17.09 -3.24 -8.93
CA VAL A 239 16.57 -3.01 -7.57
C VAL A 239 17.23 -3.96 -6.57
N SER A 240 17.45 -5.21 -6.95
CA SER A 240 18.16 -6.20 -6.11
C SER A 240 19.60 -5.78 -5.83
N VAL A 241 20.34 -5.29 -6.84
CA VAL A 241 21.71 -4.77 -6.69
C VAL A 241 21.74 -3.53 -5.79
N MET A 242 20.89 -2.52 -6.06
CA MET A 242 20.82 -1.31 -5.23
C MET A 242 20.45 -1.61 -3.77
N THR A 243 19.62 -2.62 -3.52
CA THR A 243 19.27 -3.05 -2.15
C THR A 243 20.49 -3.63 -1.43
N ALA A 244 21.28 -4.47 -2.11
CA ALA A 244 22.52 -5.03 -1.56
C ALA A 244 23.58 -3.94 -1.30
N GLU A 245 23.71 -2.95 -2.18
CA GLU A 245 24.60 -1.80 -1.99
C GLU A 245 24.18 -0.94 -0.78
N ILE A 246 22.87 -0.68 -0.62
CA ILE A 246 22.32 0.03 0.55
C ILE A 246 22.61 -0.72 1.85
N ASP A 247 22.44 -2.05 1.87
CA ASP A 247 22.73 -2.85 3.07
C ASP A 247 24.24 -2.96 3.35
N GLN A 248 25.09 -3.02 2.32
CA GLN A 248 26.54 -2.89 2.50
C GLN A 248 26.90 -1.54 3.15
N LEU A 249 26.39 -0.43 2.62
CA LEU A 249 26.62 0.92 3.17
C LEU A 249 26.10 1.07 4.61
N ARG A 250 24.97 0.44 4.96
CA ARG A 250 24.47 0.34 6.34
C ARG A 250 25.45 -0.39 7.25
N THR A 251 26.03 -1.51 6.82
CA THR A 251 27.02 -2.23 7.63
C THR A 251 28.33 -1.47 7.81
N GLU A 252 28.83 -0.75 6.79
CA GLU A 252 29.99 0.13 6.98
C GLU A 252 29.65 1.27 7.93
N LEU A 253 28.52 1.96 7.75
CA LEU A 253 28.10 3.07 8.62
C LEU A 253 27.99 2.62 10.09
N GLN A 254 27.38 1.47 10.36
CA GLN A 254 27.32 0.92 11.72
C GLN A 254 28.71 0.58 12.27
N THR A 255 29.62 0.09 11.43
CA THR A 255 31.02 -0.15 11.81
C THR A 255 31.74 1.15 12.17
N ARG A 256 31.52 2.24 11.41
CA ARG A 256 32.06 3.58 11.72
C ARG A 256 31.48 4.14 13.01
N ILE A 257 30.18 4.00 13.25
CA ILE A 257 29.53 4.40 14.51
C ILE A 257 30.16 3.67 15.70
N ASN A 258 30.38 2.36 15.59
CA ASN A 258 31.02 1.57 16.62
C ASN A 258 32.47 2.04 16.89
N GLN A 259 33.25 2.32 15.84
CA GLN A 259 34.61 2.88 15.95
C GLN A 259 34.61 4.24 16.68
N CYS A 260 33.72 5.16 16.31
CA CYS A 260 33.59 6.46 16.98
C CYS A 260 33.22 6.32 18.46
N ASN A 261 32.35 5.37 18.81
CA ASN A 261 31.99 5.09 20.22
C ASN A 261 33.19 4.56 21.03
N THR A 262 34.01 3.66 20.46
CA THR A 262 35.24 3.19 21.12
C THR A 262 36.25 4.32 21.31
N LEU A 263 36.41 5.21 20.33
CA LEU A 263 37.29 6.38 20.44
C LEU A 263 36.81 7.36 21.53
N ASN A 264 35.50 7.65 21.59
CA ASN A 264 34.89 8.51 22.61
C ASN A 264 35.08 7.97 24.04
N ILE A 265 35.04 6.64 24.23
CA ILE A 265 35.36 6.00 25.52
C ILE A 265 36.84 6.22 25.87
N SER A 266 37.75 5.95 24.93
CA SER A 266 39.20 6.13 25.14
C SER A 266 39.59 7.60 25.38
N GLU A 267 38.89 8.54 24.75
CA GLU A 267 39.04 9.99 24.99
C GLU A 267 38.59 10.36 26.40
N LYS A 268 37.45 9.84 26.88
CA LYS A 268 36.97 10.05 28.26
C LYS A 268 37.94 9.47 29.30
N GLU A 269 38.47 8.27 29.08
CA GLU A 269 39.50 7.68 29.94
C GLU A 269 40.78 8.54 29.96
N SER A 270 41.17 9.07 28.80
CA SER A 270 42.34 9.97 28.67
C SER A 270 42.13 11.29 29.40
N LEU A 271 40.94 11.90 29.29
CA LEU A 271 40.56 13.12 30.01
C LEU A 271 40.54 12.89 31.53
N GLN A 272 39.94 11.80 32.01
CA GLN A 272 39.96 11.43 33.44
C GLN A 272 41.38 11.25 33.98
N ARG A 273 42.31 10.72 33.16
CA ARG A 273 43.72 10.59 33.51
C ARG A 273 44.46 11.94 33.55
N ILE A 274 44.15 12.86 32.63
CA ILE A 274 44.68 14.24 32.64
C ILE A 274 44.19 14.98 33.89
N ASP A 275 42.92 14.83 34.23
CA ASP A 275 42.29 15.35 35.45
C ASP A 275 43.01 14.87 36.73
N LEU A 276 43.30 13.57 36.81
CA LEU A 276 44.04 12.98 37.93
C LEU A 276 45.45 13.57 38.04
N LEU A 277 46.22 13.56 36.94
CA LEU A 277 47.58 14.09 36.90
C LEU A 277 47.63 15.59 37.19
N THR A 278 46.60 16.35 36.81
CA THR A 278 46.49 17.78 37.11
C THR A 278 46.29 18.02 38.61
N ARG A 279 45.46 17.21 39.28
CA ARG A 279 45.31 17.25 40.75
C ARG A 279 46.60 16.84 41.47
N GLU A 280 47.28 15.79 41.00
CA GLU A 280 48.58 15.36 41.56
C GLU A 280 49.65 16.46 41.43
N LEU A 281 49.75 17.11 40.26
CA LEU A 281 50.65 18.24 40.04
C LEU A 281 50.31 19.44 40.92
N GLN A 282 49.02 19.74 41.12
CA GLN A 282 48.60 20.81 42.02
C GLN A 282 49.01 20.54 43.47
N ILE A 283 48.78 19.33 43.98
CA ILE A 283 49.21 18.92 45.33
C ILE A 283 50.74 19.06 45.47
N ARG A 284 51.53 18.64 44.47
CA ARG A 284 52.99 18.82 44.48
C ARG A 284 53.42 20.29 44.45
N ASN A 285 52.68 21.17 43.75
CA ASN A 285 52.96 22.60 43.77
C ASN A 285 52.64 23.24 45.14
N GLU A 286 51.59 22.78 45.82
CA GLU A 286 51.23 23.21 47.17
C GLU A 286 52.26 22.74 48.21
N GLU A 287 52.71 21.47 48.15
CA GLU A 287 53.82 20.94 48.95
C GLU A 287 55.12 21.76 48.74
N LEU A 288 55.47 22.07 47.48
CA LEU A 288 56.66 22.86 47.15
C LEU A 288 56.55 24.30 47.66
N ALA A 289 55.36 24.91 47.64
CA ALA A 289 55.14 26.25 48.18
C ALA A 289 55.34 26.30 49.71
N ASP A 290 54.84 25.30 50.45
CA ASP A 290 55.08 25.23 51.89
C ASP A 290 56.54 24.87 52.24
N LEU A 291 57.22 24.04 51.44
CA LEU A 291 58.67 23.80 51.59
C LEU A 291 59.50 25.07 51.35
N LEU A 292 59.18 25.86 50.32
CA LEU A 292 59.84 27.15 50.06
C LEU A 292 59.62 28.16 51.20
N LYS A 293 58.42 28.15 51.79
CA LYS A 293 58.07 28.97 52.97
C LYS A 293 58.81 28.51 54.24
N GLN A 294 58.96 27.20 54.46
CA GLN A 294 59.79 26.67 55.55
C GLN A 294 61.27 27.03 55.37
N LEU A 295 61.82 26.89 54.16
CA LEU A 295 63.19 27.29 53.83
C LEU A 295 63.41 28.80 54.03
N ARG A 296 62.42 29.63 53.66
CA ARG A 296 62.45 31.07 53.91
C ARG A 296 62.50 31.39 55.40
N ASN A 297 61.61 30.82 56.20
CA ASN A 297 61.61 31.02 57.66
C ASN A 297 62.93 30.55 58.31
N SER A 298 63.47 29.42 57.84
CA SER A 298 64.78 28.90 58.28
C SER A 298 65.92 29.87 57.96
N ARG A 299 65.91 30.46 56.76
CA ARG A 299 66.86 31.50 56.34
C ARG A 299 66.73 32.78 57.17
N GLU A 300 65.51 33.29 57.38
CA GLU A 300 65.28 34.51 58.17
C GLU A 300 65.73 34.30 59.63
N ASN A 301 65.52 33.11 60.20
CA ASN A 301 66.09 32.72 61.51
C ASN A 301 67.62 32.66 61.51
N ALA A 302 68.24 32.16 60.44
CA ALA A 302 69.70 32.09 60.31
C ALA A 302 70.34 33.49 60.19
N GLU A 303 69.71 34.40 59.44
CA GLU A 303 70.13 35.80 59.32
C GLU A 303 69.97 36.55 60.67
N PHE A 304 68.91 36.28 61.43
CA PHE A 304 68.75 36.78 62.80
C PHE A 304 69.83 36.24 63.77
N LEU A 305 70.11 34.94 63.73
CA LEU A 305 71.20 34.32 64.51
C LEU A 305 72.57 34.92 64.15
N GLN A 306 72.84 35.14 62.86
CA GLN A 306 74.07 35.78 62.38
C GLN A 306 74.19 37.22 62.90
N SER A 307 73.09 37.99 62.91
CA SER A 307 73.05 39.35 63.46
C SER A 307 73.38 39.36 64.96
N ASN A 308 72.72 38.51 65.74
CA ASN A 308 72.98 38.37 67.19
C ASN A 308 74.43 37.96 67.48
N LEU A 309 75.00 37.06 66.66
CA LEU A 309 76.39 36.63 66.80
C LEU A 309 77.38 37.75 66.45
N GLN A 310 77.07 38.63 65.48
CA GLN A 310 77.85 39.85 65.23
C GLN A 310 77.75 40.88 66.37
N ILE A 311 76.60 41.01 67.04
CA ILE A 311 76.43 41.86 68.22
C ILE A 311 77.30 41.31 69.37
N PHE A 312 77.19 40.02 69.68
CA PHE A 312 77.97 39.36 70.74
C PHE A 312 79.49 39.42 70.48
N LEU A 313 79.93 39.27 69.22
CA LEU A 313 81.34 39.48 68.85
C LEU A 313 81.82 40.93 69.07
N ARG A 314 80.94 41.92 68.88
CA ARG A 314 81.23 43.33 69.17
C ARG A 314 81.36 43.55 70.68
N GLU A 315 80.41 43.06 71.46
CA GLU A 315 80.41 43.12 72.93
C GLU A 315 81.67 42.46 73.51
N LEU A 316 82.04 41.27 73.03
CA LEU A 316 83.31 40.62 73.41
C LEU A 316 84.55 41.44 73.02
N SER A 317 84.51 42.17 71.90
CA SER A 317 85.61 43.06 71.49
C SER A 317 85.72 44.29 72.39
N GLU A 318 84.59 44.81 72.89
CA GLU A 318 84.53 45.96 73.79
C GLU A 318 84.92 45.55 75.22
N PHE A 319 84.42 44.41 75.71
CA PHE A 319 84.84 43.79 76.95
C PHE A 319 86.34 43.49 76.96
N ARG A 320 86.91 42.97 75.85
CA ARG A 320 88.36 42.77 75.72
C ARG A 320 89.13 44.09 75.76
N LYS A 321 88.67 45.16 75.10
CA LYS A 321 89.30 46.49 75.17
C LYS A 321 89.27 47.04 76.60
N LEU A 322 88.14 46.89 77.30
CA LEU A 322 87.98 47.34 78.68
C LEU A 322 88.93 46.60 79.62
N HIS A 323 88.97 45.27 79.55
CA HIS A 323 89.91 44.46 80.33
C HIS A 323 91.38 44.76 80.00
N GLN A 324 91.71 45.03 78.73
CA GLN A 324 93.06 45.40 78.33
C GLN A 324 93.47 46.75 78.94
N ALA A 325 92.58 47.76 78.91
CA ALA A 325 92.81 49.05 79.56
C ALA A 325 92.93 48.91 81.10
N ASP A 326 92.14 48.01 81.70
CA ASP A 326 92.25 47.69 83.13
C ASP A 326 93.58 47.01 83.46
N ILE A 327 94.06 46.08 82.62
CA ILE A 327 95.38 45.45 82.78
C ILE A 327 96.50 46.48 82.62
N GLU A 328 96.40 47.38 81.64
CA GLU A 328 97.36 48.47 81.43
C GLU A 328 97.37 49.47 82.61
N SER A 329 96.20 49.77 83.18
CA SER A 329 96.04 50.57 84.40
C SER A 329 96.70 49.89 85.61
N HIS A 330 96.41 48.60 85.85
CA HIS A 330 97.05 47.82 86.90
C HIS A 330 98.57 47.71 86.69
N GLN A 331 99.03 47.54 85.45
CA GLN A 331 100.45 47.52 85.10
C GLN A 331 101.11 48.89 85.37
N ALA A 332 100.44 50.00 85.08
CA ALA A 332 100.93 51.35 85.40
C ALA A 332 101.00 51.59 86.92
N ILE A 333 99.99 51.14 87.68
CA ILE A 333 100.00 51.18 89.16
C ILE A 333 101.13 50.31 89.71
N LEU A 334 101.32 49.09 89.19
CA LEU A 334 102.34 48.14 89.65
C LEU A 334 103.75 48.61 89.26
N ASN A 335 103.92 49.24 88.10
CA ASN A 335 105.15 49.96 87.73
C ASN A 335 105.42 51.13 88.69
N THR A 336 104.40 51.91 89.07
CA THR A 336 104.51 53.03 90.02
C THR A 336 104.82 52.56 91.45
N LEU A 337 104.28 51.41 91.86
CA LEU A 337 104.66 50.74 93.10
C LEU A 337 106.09 50.19 93.01
N SER A 338 106.49 49.64 91.87
CA SER A 338 107.85 49.12 91.62
C SER A 338 108.90 50.24 91.66
N THR A 339 108.64 51.40 91.06
CA THR A 339 109.55 52.57 91.19
C THR A 339 109.60 53.06 92.63
N ARG A 340 108.46 53.23 93.31
CA ARG A 340 108.44 53.59 94.75
C ARG A 340 109.14 52.57 95.65
N LEU A 341 109.04 51.27 95.35
CA LEU A 341 109.75 50.21 96.05
C LEU A 341 111.25 50.25 95.73
N THR A 342 111.63 50.60 94.50
CA THR A 342 113.02 50.80 94.07
C THR A 342 113.63 52.03 94.75
N ASP A 343 112.90 53.13 94.87
CA ASP A 343 113.30 54.33 95.63
C ASP A 343 113.40 54.02 97.13
N ALA A 344 112.46 53.25 97.69
CA ALA A 344 112.53 52.79 99.08
C ALA A 344 113.72 51.83 99.30
N LEU A 345 114.03 50.95 98.34
CA LEU A 345 115.24 50.12 98.33
C LEU A 345 116.51 50.94 98.12
N LEU A 346 116.45 52.08 97.42
CA LEU A 346 117.57 53.01 97.28
C LEU A 346 117.83 53.77 98.59
N GLN A 347 116.78 54.20 99.29
CA GLN A 347 116.86 54.78 100.63
C GLN A 347 117.33 53.76 101.67
N LEU A 348 116.83 52.52 101.62
CA LEU A 348 117.32 51.41 102.43
C LEU A 348 118.78 51.11 102.11
N LYS A 349 119.21 51.08 100.84
CA LYS A 349 120.63 50.93 100.46
C LYS A 349 121.50 52.11 100.90
N LYS A 350 120.94 53.31 101.01
CA LYS A 350 121.65 54.47 101.56
C LYS A 350 121.83 54.34 103.08
N LEU A 351 120.79 53.92 103.79
CA LEU A 351 120.86 53.55 105.20
C LEU A 351 121.80 52.34 105.43
N GLU A 352 121.80 51.35 104.54
CA GLU A 352 122.67 50.18 104.54
C GLU A 352 124.14 50.56 104.28
N ALA A 353 124.40 51.55 103.43
CA ALA A 353 125.75 52.12 103.29
C ALA A 353 126.17 52.88 104.56
N GLU A 354 125.27 53.65 105.17
CA GLU A 354 125.52 54.34 106.44
C GLU A 354 125.71 53.38 107.62
N THR A 355 125.01 52.24 107.67
CA THR A 355 125.22 51.21 108.69
C THR A 355 126.41 50.31 108.40
N THR A 356 126.63 49.82 107.18
CA THR A 356 127.83 49.02 106.85
C THR A 356 129.13 49.80 106.98
N SER A 357 129.11 51.13 106.83
CA SER A 357 130.27 51.98 107.19
C SER A 357 130.63 51.92 108.69
N LYS A 358 129.65 51.65 109.56
CA LYS A 358 129.80 51.48 111.01
C LYS A 358 129.98 50.01 111.40
N TYR A 359 129.38 49.08 110.64
CA TYR A 359 129.47 47.64 110.87
C TYR A 359 130.85 47.09 110.47
N LYS A 360 131.49 47.65 109.43
CA LYS A 360 132.91 47.38 109.11
C LYS A 360 133.92 47.85 110.18
N ALA A 361 133.47 48.50 111.26
CA ALA A 361 134.29 48.78 112.44
C ALA A 361 134.04 47.79 113.60
N LEU A 362 133.14 46.81 113.43
CA LEU A 362 132.73 45.83 114.45
C LEU A 362 132.71 44.37 113.92
N GLU A 363 132.60 44.14 112.61
CA GLU A 363 132.78 42.83 111.96
C GLU A 363 134.25 42.34 111.94
N GLN A 364 135.02 42.73 112.95
CA GLN A 364 136.34 42.19 113.27
C GLN A 364 136.28 41.17 114.43
N GLU A 365 135.14 41.05 115.15
CA GLU A 365 135.01 40.20 116.36
C GLU A 365 134.00 39.03 116.29
N LEU A 366 132.99 39.03 115.42
CA LEU A 366 131.92 38.00 115.43
C LEU A 366 131.75 37.27 114.10
N ALA A 367 132.79 36.54 113.70
CA ALA A 367 132.66 35.44 112.75
C ALA A 367 132.29 34.14 113.49
N ASP A 368 130.99 33.78 113.57
CA ASP A 368 130.55 32.36 113.56
C ASP A 368 129.01 32.14 113.46
N LEU A 369 128.61 30.91 113.08
CA LEU A 369 127.27 30.25 113.21
C LEU A 369 126.07 30.58 112.25
N HIS A 370 126.02 29.88 111.10
CA HIS A 370 125.02 28.85 110.64
C HIS A 370 123.58 28.71 111.28
N LYS A 371 122.46 28.14 110.70
CA LYS A 371 121.98 27.56 109.37
C LYS A 371 120.57 26.79 109.54
N VAL A 372 119.82 26.32 108.49
CA VAL A 372 118.95 25.03 108.36
C VAL A 372 117.35 24.93 108.20
N LEU A 373 116.86 24.08 107.22
CA LEU A 373 115.64 23.14 106.89
C LEU A 373 114.06 23.36 106.89
N THR A 374 113.27 22.36 106.36
CA THR A 374 111.81 22.32 105.93
C THR A 374 111.07 20.91 105.80
N THR A 375 109.77 20.83 105.34
CA THR A 375 109.00 19.75 104.52
C THR A 375 108.44 18.39 105.13
N THR A 376 107.40 17.57 104.71
CA THR A 376 106.05 17.58 103.93
C THR A 376 105.26 16.18 103.92
N THR A 377 104.07 16.02 103.22
CA THR A 377 103.31 14.78 102.67
C THR A 377 102.40 13.84 103.57
N ALA A 378 101.42 12.93 103.18
CA ALA A 378 100.55 12.55 101.98
C ALA A 378 99.42 11.43 102.28
N GLU A 379 98.77 10.76 101.27
CA GLU A 379 97.83 9.52 101.22
C GLU A 379 96.25 9.65 101.41
N SER A 380 95.26 8.73 101.10
CA SER A 380 95.08 7.29 100.61
C SER A 380 93.68 6.91 99.93
N ASN A 381 93.28 5.61 99.73
CA ASN A 381 92.06 5.02 99.02
C ASN A 381 91.62 3.52 99.44
N ALA A 382 90.66 2.77 98.77
CA ALA A 382 90.13 1.40 99.19
C ALA A 382 89.65 0.30 98.11
N THR A 383 88.76 -0.72 98.41
CA THR A 383 88.68 -2.13 97.78
C THR A 383 87.27 -2.86 97.52
N ASN A 384 87.17 -4.20 97.17
CA ASN A 384 85.99 -4.98 96.58
C ASN A 384 86.01 -6.59 96.69
N GLN A 385 84.91 -7.39 96.40
CA GLN A 385 84.76 -8.89 96.10
C GLN A 385 83.25 -9.42 96.00
N LYS A 386 82.72 -10.65 95.65
CA LYS A 386 83.08 -12.08 95.24
C LYS A 386 81.87 -12.91 94.59
N TYR A 387 81.93 -14.25 94.30
CA TYR A 387 80.85 -15.09 93.60
C TYR A 387 80.90 -16.67 93.80
N SER A 388 79.78 -17.43 93.54
CA SER A 388 79.69 -18.84 92.94
C SER A 388 78.62 -19.85 93.52
N LYS A 389 77.62 -20.26 92.70
CA LYS A 389 76.87 -21.57 92.67
C LYS A 389 75.60 -21.49 91.77
N LEU A 390 75.55 -22.23 90.65
CA LEU A 390 74.34 -22.66 89.88
C LEU A 390 74.77 -23.23 88.51
N GLN A 391 74.44 -24.50 88.19
CA GLN A 391 74.74 -25.07 86.85
C GLN A 391 73.82 -26.24 86.43
N ASP A 392 73.29 -27.03 87.36
CA ASP A 392 72.67 -28.33 87.05
C ASP A 392 71.18 -28.27 86.60
N GLU A 393 70.51 -27.12 86.68
CA GLU A 393 69.07 -26.99 86.34
C GLU A 393 68.81 -26.75 84.84
N GLN A 394 69.83 -26.42 84.04
CA GLN A 394 69.63 -25.92 82.67
C GLN A 394 69.32 -27.01 81.63
N GLU A 395 69.71 -28.26 81.89
CA GLU A 395 69.69 -29.33 80.87
C GLU A 395 68.32 -30.04 80.74
N ALA A 396 67.55 -30.14 81.84
CA ALA A 396 66.23 -30.79 81.85
C ALA A 396 65.18 -30.05 80.99
N LEU A 397 65.22 -28.71 80.96
CA LEU A 397 64.29 -27.88 80.19
C LEU A 397 64.46 -28.04 78.67
N LEU A 398 65.66 -28.42 78.21
CA LEU A 398 65.99 -28.48 76.78
C LEU A 398 65.40 -29.73 76.08
N GLN A 399 65.06 -30.77 76.84
CA GLN A 399 64.56 -32.03 76.30
C GLN A 399 63.02 -32.05 76.18
N CYS A 400 62.30 -31.38 77.08
CA CYS A 400 60.84 -31.28 77.04
C CYS A 400 60.35 -30.47 75.83
N ASN A 401 61.03 -29.35 75.54
CA ASN A 401 60.69 -28.43 74.44
C ASN A 401 60.68 -29.12 73.05
N LYS A 402 61.51 -30.16 72.87
CA LYS A 402 61.62 -30.92 71.61
C LYS A 402 60.42 -31.83 71.33
N LYS A 403 59.71 -32.32 72.37
CA LYS A 403 58.47 -33.09 72.17
C LYS A 403 57.30 -32.19 71.79
N LEU A 404 57.09 -31.09 72.53
CA LEU A 404 56.04 -30.12 72.25
C LEU A 404 56.12 -29.58 70.81
N SER A 405 57.34 -29.31 70.32
CA SER A 405 57.57 -28.83 68.95
C SER A 405 57.13 -29.83 67.85
N ALA A 406 57.18 -31.13 68.12
CA ALA A 406 56.78 -32.15 67.14
C ALA A 406 55.25 -32.31 67.07
N GLU A 407 54.59 -32.40 68.23
CA GLU A 407 53.13 -32.53 68.32
C GLU A 407 52.40 -31.29 67.76
N LEU A 408 52.98 -30.10 67.94
CA LEU A 408 52.45 -28.85 67.37
C LEU A 408 52.52 -28.83 65.84
N GLU A 409 53.59 -29.33 65.20
CA GLU A 409 53.73 -29.28 63.75
C GLU A 409 52.88 -30.36 63.04
N ASP A 410 52.65 -31.52 63.68
CA ASP A 410 51.77 -32.58 63.14
C ASP A 410 50.29 -32.16 63.19
N LEU A 411 49.87 -31.47 64.28
CA LEU A 411 48.58 -30.77 64.36
C LEU A 411 48.46 -29.67 63.31
N ARG A 412 49.54 -28.91 63.04
CA ARG A 412 49.58 -27.85 62.03
C ARG A 412 49.44 -28.39 60.62
N CYS A 413 50.13 -29.49 60.29
CA CYS A 413 49.98 -30.20 59.01
C CYS A 413 48.55 -30.71 58.83
N SER A 414 47.94 -31.27 59.87
CA SER A 414 46.55 -31.75 59.87
C SER A 414 45.55 -30.60 59.65
N LEU A 415 45.72 -29.48 60.34
CA LEU A 415 44.93 -28.25 60.12
C LEU A 415 45.11 -27.69 58.71
N GLN A 416 46.33 -27.70 58.16
CA GLN A 416 46.61 -27.20 56.82
C GLN A 416 46.06 -28.12 55.71
N ALA A 417 45.95 -29.43 55.95
CA ALA A 417 45.25 -30.35 55.06
C ALA A 417 43.73 -30.09 55.07
N SER A 418 43.15 -29.92 56.27
CA SER A 418 41.73 -29.60 56.46
C SER A 418 41.32 -28.25 55.86
N SER A 419 42.17 -27.22 55.98
CA SER A 419 41.89 -25.91 55.36
C SER A 419 41.94 -25.94 53.83
N LYS A 420 42.82 -26.76 53.24
CA LYS A 420 42.89 -26.98 51.78
C LYS A 420 41.65 -27.69 51.24
N THR A 421 41.15 -28.73 51.91
CA THR A 421 39.92 -29.42 51.48
C THR A 421 38.68 -28.55 51.66
N SER A 422 38.58 -27.82 52.78
CA SER A 422 37.51 -26.84 53.02
C SER A 422 37.51 -25.72 51.97
N SER A 423 38.68 -25.14 51.67
CA SER A 423 38.82 -24.12 50.63
C SER A 423 38.40 -24.63 49.24
N ALA A 424 38.74 -25.87 48.88
CA ALA A 424 38.35 -26.45 47.60
C ALA A 424 36.84 -26.70 47.49
N THR A 425 36.16 -27.11 48.58
CA THR A 425 34.70 -27.24 48.58
C THR A 425 34.02 -25.88 48.55
N GLU A 426 34.55 -24.88 49.25
CA GLU A 426 34.02 -23.51 49.20
C GLU A 426 34.17 -22.87 47.81
N GLU A 427 35.33 -23.00 47.15
CA GLU A 427 35.55 -22.54 45.77
C GLU A 427 34.55 -23.20 44.80
N THR A 428 34.30 -24.50 44.97
CA THR A 428 33.32 -25.26 44.17
C THR A 428 31.89 -24.76 44.39
N LEU A 429 31.49 -24.52 45.64
CA LEU A 429 30.17 -23.95 45.95
C LEU A 429 30.04 -22.51 45.43
N ARG A 430 31.05 -21.66 45.60
CA ARG A 430 31.11 -20.30 45.03
C ARG A 430 31.07 -20.31 43.50
N LYS A 431 31.62 -21.32 42.82
CA LYS A 431 31.47 -21.50 41.38
C LYS A 431 30.04 -21.86 41.03
N ARG A 432 29.43 -22.83 41.71
CA ARG A 432 28.05 -23.26 41.42
C ARG A 432 27.00 -22.19 41.73
N LEU A 433 27.24 -21.36 42.75
CA LEU A 433 26.38 -20.22 43.08
C LEU A 433 26.44 -19.15 41.97
N ARG A 434 27.64 -18.85 41.45
CA ARG A 434 27.82 -17.97 40.27
C ARG A 434 27.22 -18.55 38.97
N GLU A 435 27.14 -19.87 38.82
CA GLU A 435 26.42 -20.50 37.70
C GLU A 435 24.92 -20.25 37.85
N LEU A 436 24.33 -20.61 38.99
CA LEU A 436 22.90 -20.43 39.28
C LEU A 436 22.45 -18.96 39.25
N GLN A 437 23.32 -18.01 39.60
CA GLN A 437 23.05 -16.57 39.43
C GLN A 437 22.84 -16.19 37.96
N ARG A 438 23.71 -16.65 37.05
CA ARG A 438 23.56 -16.39 35.61
C ARG A 438 22.36 -17.13 35.02
N ASP A 439 22.06 -18.34 35.50
CA ASP A 439 20.88 -19.09 35.08
C ASP A 439 19.59 -18.34 35.48
N ASN A 440 19.54 -17.74 36.68
CA ASN A 440 18.45 -16.87 37.11
C ASN A 440 18.38 -15.56 36.31
N GLU A 441 19.50 -14.85 36.12
CA GLU A 441 19.56 -13.63 35.29
C GLU A 441 19.04 -13.90 33.86
N LEU A 442 19.37 -15.06 33.28
CA LEU A 442 18.88 -15.49 31.98
C LEU A 442 17.37 -15.73 31.98
N LEU A 443 16.83 -16.38 33.01
CA LEU A 443 15.40 -16.65 33.16
C LEU A 443 14.58 -15.37 33.41
N GLU A 444 15.09 -14.42 34.20
CA GLU A 444 14.48 -13.11 34.41
C GLU A 444 14.41 -12.29 33.11
N ASN A 445 15.50 -12.28 32.32
CA ASN A 445 15.49 -11.65 31.00
C ASN A 445 14.51 -12.33 30.02
N GLN A 446 14.42 -13.66 30.04
CA GLN A 446 13.42 -14.40 29.24
C GLN A 446 11.98 -14.08 29.67
N ALA A 447 11.71 -13.96 30.97
CA ALA A 447 10.40 -13.57 31.49
C ALA A 447 10.01 -12.15 31.04
N LEU A 448 10.92 -11.19 31.15
CA LEU A 448 10.73 -9.81 30.68
C LEU A 448 10.45 -9.74 29.17
N ASP A 449 11.14 -10.55 28.35
CA ASP A 449 10.89 -10.60 26.91
C ASP A 449 9.57 -11.29 26.54
N ILE A 450 9.13 -12.28 27.33
CA ILE A 450 7.79 -12.87 27.19
C ILE A 450 6.72 -11.83 27.57
N GLU A 451 6.93 -11.05 28.64
CA GLU A 451 5.99 -10.03 29.08
C GLU A 451 5.88 -8.85 28.09
N LYS A 452 6.99 -8.38 27.51
CA LYS A 452 6.99 -7.42 26.39
C LYS A 452 6.18 -7.94 25.20
N LYS A 453 6.38 -9.20 24.80
CA LYS A 453 5.62 -9.82 23.70
C LYS A 453 4.12 -9.94 24.04
N ALA A 454 3.78 -10.28 25.28
CA ALA A 454 2.40 -10.30 25.74
C ALA A 454 1.76 -8.90 25.75
N ALA A 455 2.49 -7.85 26.13
CA ALA A 455 2.04 -6.47 26.06
C ALA A 455 1.81 -6.00 24.61
N GLN A 456 2.73 -6.31 23.68
CA GLN A 456 2.56 -6.04 22.26
C GLN A 456 1.30 -6.73 21.70
N LEU A 457 1.13 -8.03 21.97
CA LEU A 457 -0.04 -8.79 21.49
C LEU A 457 -1.37 -8.27 22.04
N ARG A 458 -1.39 -7.74 23.28
CA ARG A 458 -2.56 -7.03 23.83
C ARG A 458 -2.86 -5.75 23.06
N SER A 459 -1.84 -4.94 22.75
CA SER A 459 -2.01 -3.70 21.97
C SER A 459 -2.47 -3.97 20.54
N GLU A 460 -1.88 -4.96 19.86
CA GLU A 460 -2.33 -5.41 18.53
C GLU A 460 -3.77 -5.94 18.53
N LYS A 461 -4.18 -6.63 19.60
CA LYS A 461 -5.58 -7.07 19.79
C LYS A 461 -6.51 -5.86 19.91
N GLU A 462 -6.19 -4.89 20.76
CA GLU A 462 -7.01 -3.69 20.98
C GLU A 462 -7.14 -2.84 19.71
N GLN A 463 -6.07 -2.72 18.91
CA GLN A 463 -6.10 -2.06 17.60
C GLN A 463 -7.02 -2.79 16.61
N LYS A 464 -6.99 -4.13 16.59
CA LYS A 464 -7.88 -4.96 15.73
C LYS A 464 -9.33 -4.87 16.19
N GLU A 465 -9.60 -4.83 17.49
CA GLU A 465 -10.95 -4.63 18.05
C GLU A 465 -11.52 -3.25 17.70
N LYS A 466 -10.71 -2.19 17.77
CA LYS A 466 -11.09 -0.84 17.29
C LYS A 466 -11.42 -0.82 15.80
N LEU A 467 -10.58 -1.43 14.96
CA LEU A 467 -10.81 -1.52 13.51
C LEU A 467 -12.09 -2.29 13.16
N ILE A 468 -12.44 -3.33 13.93
CA ILE A 468 -13.71 -4.06 13.77
C ILE A 468 -14.90 -3.12 14.06
N CYS A 469 -14.88 -2.37 15.16
CA CYS A 469 -15.93 -1.38 15.47
C CYS A 469 -16.08 -0.31 14.37
N ASP A 470 -14.97 0.20 13.83
CA ASP A 470 -14.98 1.16 12.72
C ASP A 470 -15.55 0.58 11.42
N MET A 471 -15.41 -0.74 11.20
CA MET A 471 -16.00 -1.44 10.07
C MET A 471 -17.49 -1.75 10.29
N ASP A 472 -17.90 -2.15 11.50
CA ASP A 472 -19.31 -2.37 11.84
C ASP A 472 -20.13 -1.08 11.72
N LEU A 473 -19.58 0.07 12.14
CA LEU A 473 -20.20 1.38 11.93
C LEU A 473 -20.39 1.69 10.43
N LYS A 474 -19.36 1.47 9.60
CA LYS A 474 -19.47 1.65 8.13
C LYS A 474 -20.50 0.70 7.50
N ILE A 475 -20.59 -0.54 7.99
CA ILE A 475 -21.60 -1.51 7.57
C ILE A 475 -23.01 -1.03 7.97
N GLN A 476 -23.16 -0.38 9.12
CA GLN A 476 -24.42 0.22 9.56
C GLN A 476 -24.81 1.44 8.70
N ASP A 477 -23.86 2.33 8.39
CA ASP A 477 -24.09 3.47 7.47
C ASP A 477 -24.46 2.99 6.06
N MET A 478 -23.79 1.96 5.54
CA MET A 478 -24.13 1.35 4.25
C MET A 478 -25.52 0.71 4.25
N LYS A 479 -25.92 0.02 5.33
CA LYS A 479 -27.28 -0.51 5.48
C LYS A 479 -28.34 0.59 5.48
N PHE A 480 -28.05 1.73 6.12
CA PHE A 480 -28.94 2.90 6.11
C PHE A 480 -29.08 3.51 4.71
N HIS A 481 -27.97 3.62 3.96
CA HIS A 481 -28.00 4.05 2.55
C HIS A 481 -28.78 3.08 1.65
N ILE A 482 -28.68 1.77 1.87
CA ILE A 482 -29.47 0.79 1.12
C ILE A 482 -30.97 0.97 1.40
N THR A 483 -31.39 1.17 2.65
CA THR A 483 -32.81 1.39 2.98
C THR A 483 -33.35 2.73 2.47
N ASP A 484 -32.52 3.78 2.44
CA ASP A 484 -32.83 5.07 1.79
C ASP A 484 -33.01 4.91 0.25
N LEU A 485 -32.18 4.09 -0.40
CA LEU A 485 -32.32 3.79 -1.83
C LEU A 485 -33.54 2.89 -2.12
N GLU A 486 -33.83 1.90 -1.27
CA GLU A 486 -35.01 1.03 -1.39
C GLU A 486 -36.32 1.83 -1.24
N THR A 487 -36.38 2.74 -0.26
CA THR A 487 -37.56 3.62 -0.08
C THR A 487 -37.75 4.57 -1.26
N LYS A 488 -36.68 5.20 -1.76
CA LYS A 488 -36.72 6.04 -2.97
C LYS A 488 -37.12 5.24 -4.21
N LEU A 489 -36.66 4.00 -4.37
CA LEU A 489 -37.08 3.10 -5.46
C LEU A 489 -38.57 2.74 -5.35
N ALA A 490 -39.07 2.50 -4.14
CA ALA A 490 -40.49 2.24 -3.90
C ALA A 490 -41.36 3.49 -4.14
N GLU A 491 -40.84 4.70 -3.92
CA GLU A 491 -41.51 5.96 -4.29
C GLU A 491 -41.53 6.17 -5.80
N LYS A 492 -40.40 5.99 -6.50
CA LYS A 492 -40.36 6.10 -7.96
C LYS A 492 -41.17 5.02 -8.68
N THR A 493 -41.30 3.83 -8.09
CA THR A 493 -42.24 2.80 -8.56
C THR A 493 -43.69 3.31 -8.43
N ARG A 494 -44.10 3.85 -7.28
CA ARG A 494 -45.44 4.44 -7.07
C ARG A 494 -45.71 5.64 -8.00
N GLU A 495 -44.73 6.50 -8.25
CA GLU A 495 -44.85 7.58 -9.26
C GLU A 495 -45.08 7.01 -10.66
N ALA A 496 -44.30 6.01 -11.09
CA ALA A 496 -44.44 5.36 -12.40
C ALA A 496 -45.71 4.51 -12.56
N GLU A 497 -46.34 4.11 -11.45
CA GLU A 497 -47.68 3.50 -11.43
C GLU A 497 -48.77 4.58 -11.51
N SER A 498 -48.65 5.67 -10.75
CA SER A 498 -49.56 6.82 -10.81
C SER A 498 -49.61 7.45 -12.21
N LEU A 499 -48.45 7.66 -12.85
CA LEU A 499 -48.34 8.17 -14.22
C LEU A 499 -48.90 7.17 -15.26
N ARG A 500 -48.94 5.88 -14.95
CA ARG A 500 -49.68 4.88 -15.76
C ARG A 500 -51.19 4.95 -15.53
N GLY A 501 -51.62 5.38 -14.35
CA GLY A 501 -53.02 5.63 -14.00
C GLY A 501 -53.61 6.87 -14.68
N GLU A 502 -52.79 7.86 -15.05
CA GLU A 502 -53.18 9.08 -15.78
C GLU A 502 -53.54 8.81 -17.25
N THR A 503 -54.62 8.05 -17.41
CA THR A 503 -55.25 7.58 -18.66
C THR A 503 -55.93 8.71 -19.43
N THR A 504 -55.14 9.67 -19.90
CA THR A 504 -55.52 10.70 -20.87
C THR A 504 -55.28 10.20 -22.30
N SER A 505 -54.08 9.70 -22.59
CA SER A 505 -53.68 9.20 -23.92
C SER A 505 -54.57 8.05 -24.44
N THR A 506 -54.88 7.06 -23.60
CA THR A 506 -55.71 5.91 -23.99
C THR A 506 -57.15 6.31 -24.31
N LYS A 507 -57.78 7.15 -23.47
CA LYS A 507 -59.16 7.63 -23.70
C LYS A 507 -59.26 8.46 -24.99
N LEU A 508 -58.29 9.35 -25.24
CA LEU A 508 -58.24 10.14 -26.47
C LEU A 508 -58.02 9.25 -27.72
N LEU A 509 -57.26 8.16 -27.61
CA LEU A 509 -57.13 7.17 -28.68
C LEU A 509 -58.42 6.39 -28.93
N GLU A 510 -59.17 6.02 -27.89
CA GLU A 510 -60.49 5.38 -28.01
C GLU A 510 -61.51 6.33 -28.69
N GLU A 511 -61.54 7.60 -28.29
CA GLU A 511 -62.40 8.63 -28.89
C GLU A 511 -62.03 8.92 -30.35
N ALA A 512 -60.73 9.03 -30.66
CA ALA A 512 -60.25 9.20 -32.03
C ALA A 512 -60.61 7.98 -32.92
N ARG A 513 -60.45 6.75 -32.42
CA ARG A 513 -60.87 5.52 -33.12
C ARG A 513 -62.36 5.50 -33.41
N LYS A 514 -63.18 5.89 -32.43
CA LYS A 514 -64.64 6.01 -32.60
C LYS A 514 -65.00 7.04 -33.67
N TYR A 515 -64.38 8.22 -33.63
CA TYR A 515 -64.60 9.29 -34.61
C TYR A 515 -64.20 8.87 -36.03
N ILE A 516 -63.08 8.16 -36.20
CA ILE A 516 -62.66 7.58 -37.48
C ILE A 516 -63.71 6.57 -37.98
N SER A 517 -64.16 5.64 -37.13
CA SER A 517 -65.19 4.65 -37.52
C SER A 517 -66.52 5.27 -37.95
N ASP A 518 -66.92 6.38 -37.32
CA ASP A 518 -68.15 7.10 -37.69
C ASP A 518 -67.98 7.93 -38.98
N LEU A 519 -66.76 8.40 -39.29
CA LEU A 519 -66.42 8.97 -40.60
C LEU A 519 -66.40 7.91 -41.72
N GLU A 520 -65.83 6.73 -41.46
CA GLU A 520 -65.79 5.61 -42.42
C GLU A 520 -67.19 5.19 -42.86
N LYS A 521 -68.12 4.99 -41.89
CA LYS A 521 -69.54 4.72 -42.19
C LYS A 521 -70.17 5.82 -43.04
N LYS A 522 -69.85 7.09 -42.76
CA LYS A 522 -70.40 8.23 -43.50
C LYS A 522 -69.86 8.30 -44.93
N ILE A 523 -68.59 7.98 -45.14
CA ILE A 523 -67.99 7.81 -46.48
C ILE A 523 -68.67 6.65 -47.21
N GLN A 524 -68.89 5.52 -46.55
CA GLN A 524 -69.51 4.33 -47.14
C GLN A 524 -70.97 4.59 -47.57
N CYS A 525 -71.75 5.33 -46.77
CA CYS A 525 -73.08 5.81 -47.18
C CYS A 525 -73.02 6.76 -48.39
N LEU A 526 -72.08 7.71 -48.41
CA LEU A 526 -71.92 8.63 -49.55
C LEU A 526 -71.50 7.89 -50.82
N GLN A 527 -70.64 6.87 -50.73
CA GLN A 527 -70.28 6.00 -51.85
C GLN A 527 -71.50 5.23 -52.39
N GLN A 528 -72.39 4.74 -51.52
CA GLN A 528 -73.64 4.11 -51.94
C GLN A 528 -74.60 5.10 -52.61
N THR A 529 -74.69 6.35 -52.15
CA THR A 529 -75.49 7.40 -52.80
C THR A 529 -74.93 7.72 -54.19
N VAL A 530 -73.62 7.97 -54.31
CA VAL A 530 -72.97 8.24 -55.61
C VAL A 530 -73.11 7.05 -56.56
N PHE A 531 -73.02 5.81 -56.06
CA PHE A 531 -73.28 4.63 -56.88
C PHE A 531 -74.72 4.60 -57.41
N LYS A 532 -75.73 4.91 -56.58
CA LYS A 532 -77.12 5.04 -57.02
C LYS A 532 -77.33 6.16 -58.03
N GLU A 533 -76.78 7.35 -57.80
CA GLU A 533 -76.87 8.46 -58.76
C GLU A 533 -76.19 8.10 -60.11
N CYS A 534 -75.08 7.35 -60.09
CA CYS A 534 -74.45 6.82 -61.30
C CYS A 534 -75.31 5.73 -62.00
N GLN A 535 -75.98 4.87 -61.23
CA GLN A 535 -76.93 3.87 -61.74
C GLN A 535 -78.13 4.56 -62.41
N GLU A 536 -78.82 5.43 -61.67
CA GLU A 536 -79.98 6.20 -62.15
C GLU A 536 -79.63 7.07 -63.36
N ARG A 537 -78.45 7.71 -63.37
CA ARG A 537 -77.94 8.44 -64.55
C ARG A 537 -77.69 7.51 -65.74
N SER A 538 -77.25 6.28 -65.53
CA SER A 538 -77.03 5.31 -66.61
C SER A 538 -78.35 4.81 -67.19
N ASP A 539 -79.34 4.55 -66.34
CA ASP A 539 -80.70 4.16 -66.74
C ASP A 539 -81.43 5.32 -67.46
N LEU A 540 -81.21 6.56 -67.02
CA LEU A 540 -81.65 7.78 -67.72
C LEU A 540 -80.96 7.95 -69.07
N LEU A 541 -79.65 7.69 -69.19
CA LEU A 541 -78.94 7.73 -70.48
C LEU A 541 -79.38 6.62 -71.44
N TYR A 542 -79.71 5.44 -70.92
CA TYR A 542 -80.25 4.32 -71.69
C TYR A 542 -81.65 4.64 -72.23
N THR A 543 -82.55 5.13 -71.37
CA THR A 543 -83.91 5.56 -71.79
C THR A 543 -83.87 6.76 -72.75
N LEU A 544 -82.98 7.74 -72.54
CA LEU A 544 -82.79 8.86 -73.47
C LEU A 544 -82.20 8.40 -74.82
N SER A 545 -81.35 7.37 -74.85
CA SER A 545 -80.91 6.73 -76.11
C SER A 545 -82.06 5.99 -76.81
N SER A 546 -82.90 5.27 -76.08
CA SER A 546 -84.09 4.60 -76.62
C SER A 546 -85.09 5.62 -77.22
N LEU A 547 -85.35 6.72 -76.51
CA LEU A 547 -86.18 7.82 -77.00
C LEU A 547 -85.56 8.56 -78.20
N LYS A 548 -84.22 8.60 -78.32
CA LYS A 548 -83.53 9.08 -79.53
C LYS A 548 -83.68 8.13 -80.71
N ALA A 549 -83.63 6.81 -80.50
CA ALA A 549 -83.90 5.82 -81.54
C ALA A 549 -85.33 5.94 -82.06
N GLN A 550 -86.33 5.99 -81.17
CA GLN A 550 -87.72 6.21 -81.56
C GLN A 550 -87.95 7.55 -82.27
N ASN A 551 -87.29 8.63 -81.84
CA ASN A 551 -87.36 9.90 -82.58
C ASN A 551 -86.67 9.85 -83.96
N ALA A 552 -85.61 9.05 -84.13
CA ALA A 552 -84.99 8.83 -85.43
C ALA A 552 -85.90 8.03 -86.37
N GLU A 553 -86.57 6.99 -85.86
CA GLU A 553 -87.59 6.22 -86.60
C GLU A 553 -88.78 7.10 -87.02
N LEU A 554 -89.28 7.94 -86.12
CA LEU A 554 -90.33 8.92 -86.43
C LEU A 554 -89.88 10.00 -87.42
N SER A 555 -88.61 10.41 -87.37
CA SER A 555 -88.03 11.40 -88.30
C SER A 555 -87.81 10.83 -89.71
N ALA A 556 -87.46 9.55 -89.81
CA ALA A 556 -87.35 8.85 -91.10
C ALA A 556 -88.70 8.78 -91.86
N GLY A 557 -89.83 8.96 -91.16
CA GLY A 557 -91.18 8.96 -91.73
C GLY A 557 -91.59 10.24 -92.48
N ARG A 558 -90.77 11.31 -92.55
CA ARG A 558 -91.15 12.58 -93.21
C ARG A 558 -90.05 13.27 -94.03
N GLY A 559 -90.21 13.19 -95.35
CA GLY A 559 -90.11 14.38 -96.23
C GLY A 559 -88.72 14.95 -96.54
N SER A 560 -88.19 14.52 -97.68
CA SER A 560 -87.16 15.18 -98.51
C SER A 560 -87.11 16.73 -98.50
N SER A 561 -85.90 17.32 -98.53
CA SER A 561 -85.50 18.31 -99.56
C SER A 561 -84.04 18.81 -99.49
N SER A 562 -83.47 19.06 -100.66
CA SER A 562 -82.38 20.01 -101.04
C SER A 562 -81.18 20.35 -100.10
N THR A 563 -79.99 20.05 -100.62
CA THR A 563 -78.69 20.76 -100.48
C THR A 563 -78.79 22.28 -100.79
N PRO A 564 -77.83 23.18 -100.39
CA PRO A 564 -76.40 23.07 -100.77
C PRO A 564 -75.27 23.70 -99.89
N ALA A 565 -74.04 23.27 -100.17
CA ALA A 565 -72.76 24.02 -100.26
C ALA A 565 -72.18 24.82 -99.04
N LEU A 566 -71.04 24.38 -98.48
CA LEU A 566 -69.63 24.80 -98.76
C LEU A 566 -69.08 25.82 -97.69
N PRO A 567 -67.77 26.16 -97.61
CA PRO A 567 -66.81 25.39 -96.80
C PRO A 567 -66.00 26.26 -95.76
N PRO A 568 -64.65 26.22 -95.64
CA PRO A 568 -63.97 25.47 -94.58
C PRO A 568 -63.02 26.30 -93.69
N LEU A 569 -62.55 25.68 -92.60
CA LEU A 569 -61.23 25.79 -91.93
C LEU A 569 -61.18 24.59 -90.95
N GLY A 570 -60.09 23.87 -90.69
CA GLY A 570 -58.71 24.33 -90.46
C GLY A 570 -58.52 24.54 -88.95
N SER A 571 -57.69 23.78 -88.22
CA SER A 571 -56.67 22.78 -88.60
C SER A 571 -56.34 21.85 -87.42
N THR A 572 -55.68 20.69 -87.68
CA THR A 572 -54.74 19.93 -86.81
C THR A 572 -54.99 19.80 -85.28
N GLY A 573 -54.99 18.61 -84.66
CA GLY A 573 -54.74 17.26 -85.19
C GLY A 573 -54.44 16.24 -84.06
N SER A 574 -54.50 14.95 -84.41
CA SER A 574 -53.96 13.78 -83.67
C SER A 574 -53.97 13.79 -82.12
N VAL A 575 -54.99 13.17 -81.52
CA VAL A 575 -54.93 12.66 -80.13
C VAL A 575 -54.65 11.16 -80.17
N GLN A 576 -53.56 10.70 -79.53
CA GLN A 576 -53.50 9.45 -78.75
C GLN A 576 -52.20 9.40 -77.91
N PRO A 577 -52.07 8.55 -76.87
CA PRO A 577 -52.00 9.10 -75.51
C PRO A 577 -50.73 8.72 -74.72
N GLY A 578 -50.42 9.46 -73.66
CA GLY A 578 -49.31 9.10 -72.77
C GLY A 578 -49.21 9.90 -71.47
N GLN A 579 -49.59 9.25 -70.37
CA GLN A 579 -49.07 9.42 -69.00
C GLN A 579 -49.22 10.78 -68.27
N SER A 580 -49.16 10.68 -66.93
CA SER A 580 -49.48 11.75 -65.98
C SER A 580 -48.24 12.51 -65.48
N SER A 581 -48.38 13.82 -65.36
CA SER A 581 -47.41 14.81 -64.89
C SER A 581 -46.71 14.47 -63.56
N GLN A 582 -45.39 14.67 -63.49
CA GLN A 582 -44.70 15.06 -62.25
C GLN A 582 -44.46 16.58 -62.27
N SER A 583 -44.64 17.26 -61.13
CA SER A 583 -44.34 18.70 -61.00
C SER A 583 -43.63 19.05 -59.68
N GLN A 584 -42.30 19.21 -59.81
CA GLN A 584 -41.39 20.10 -59.07
C GLN A 584 -41.80 20.63 -57.67
N LYS A 585 -41.03 20.22 -56.65
CA LYS A 585 -40.43 21.13 -55.65
C LYS A 585 -38.95 20.74 -55.53
N SER A 586 -37.99 21.59 -55.90
CA SER A 586 -37.54 22.81 -55.20
C SER A 586 -36.74 22.49 -53.93
N GLN A 587 -35.40 22.48 -54.05
CA GLN A 587 -34.44 22.30 -52.95
C GLN A 587 -34.09 23.64 -52.28
N ARG A 588 -33.72 23.62 -50.99
CA ARG A 588 -33.33 24.85 -50.26
C ARG A 588 -32.34 24.58 -49.10
N GLY A 589 -31.04 24.70 -49.37
CA GLY A 589 -29.94 24.67 -48.37
C GLY A 589 -29.68 23.30 -47.71
N SER A 590 -28.66 23.14 -46.86
CA SER A 590 -27.45 23.96 -46.63
C SER A 590 -26.32 23.12 -45.97
N MET A 591 -25.09 23.66 -45.97
CA MET A 591 -23.82 23.12 -45.42
C MET A 591 -23.96 22.37 -44.06
N PHE A 592 -23.16 21.33 -43.78
CA PHE A 592 -21.78 21.50 -43.30
C PHE A 592 -20.86 20.26 -43.42
N GLN A 593 -19.54 20.49 -43.39
CA GLN A 593 -18.50 19.47 -43.27
C GLN A 593 -18.25 19.06 -41.81
N ARG A 594 -17.72 17.85 -41.58
CA ARG A 594 -16.54 17.68 -40.71
C ARG A 594 -15.73 16.42 -41.01
N GLN A 595 -14.43 16.51 -40.78
CA GLN A 595 -13.47 15.41 -40.89
C GLN A 595 -13.56 14.48 -39.67
N LYS A 596 -12.97 13.29 -39.81
CA LYS A 596 -12.18 12.68 -38.74
C LYS A 596 -10.78 12.35 -39.24
N ARG A 597 -9.79 12.62 -38.38
CA ARG A 597 -8.65 11.74 -38.15
C ARG A 597 -9.06 10.73 -37.08
#